data_AF-A0A9E5N7J2-F1
#
_entry.id   AF-A0A9E5N7J2-F1
#
_cell.length_a   1.000
_cell.length_b   1.000
_cell.length_c   1.000
_cell.angle_alpha   90.00
_cell.angle_beta   90.00
_cell.angle_gamma   90.00
#
_symmetry.space_group_name_H-M   'P 1'
#
loop_
_entity.id
_entity.type
_entity.pdbx_description
1 polymer ?
#
loop_
_entity_poly.entity_id
_entity_poly.type
_entity_poly.pdbx_seq_one_letter_code
_entity_poly.pdbx_strand_id
1 'polypeptide(L)'
;MKRRREIKQSTDILPLAHNLERIVEQTATLPQVRKVDLQFGDLVLVTTRNSVYSIYTLDEGLYLISGGWFDRKGLSPAKITIAGCTFGGRIIKSDIVAGCGLRLEFGNRVVTTPIRKVCVVRLGSQD
;
A
#
# COMPACT_ATOMS: atom_id res chain seq x y z
N MET A 1 17.43 62.79 -1.12
CA MET A 1 16.69 62.02 -2.14
C MET A 1 16.52 60.59 -1.63
N LYS A 2 15.36 60.24 -1.05
CA LYS A 2 15.07 58.94 -0.42
C LYS A 2 14.55 57.95 -1.48
N ARG A 3 15.22 56.81 -1.69
CA ARG A 3 14.65 55.68 -2.45
C ARG A 3 14.25 54.59 -1.47
N ARG A 4 12.93 54.46 -1.28
CA ARG A 4 12.27 53.24 -0.79
C ARG A 4 12.38 52.16 -1.86
N ARG A 5 12.71 50.92 -1.48
CA ARG A 5 12.06 49.71 -2.03
C ARG A 5 11.98 48.65 -0.93
N GLU A 6 10.75 48.22 -0.70
CA GLU A 6 10.33 47.15 0.18
C GLU A 6 10.98 45.82 -0.23
N ILE A 7 11.42 45.03 0.73
CA ILE A 7 11.61 43.59 0.56
C ILE A 7 10.38 42.94 1.18
N LYS A 8 9.38 42.68 0.35
CA LYS A 8 8.30 41.74 0.63
C LYS A 8 8.61 40.48 -0.16
N GLN A 9 8.84 39.37 0.53
CA GLN A 9 8.17 38.10 0.20
C GLN A 9 8.41 37.09 1.32
N SER A 10 7.43 37.04 2.22
CA SER A 10 7.07 35.82 2.93
C SER A 10 6.70 34.74 1.90
N THR A 11 7.14 33.51 2.13
CA THR A 11 6.50 32.33 1.53
C THR A 11 6.59 31.21 2.55
N ASP A 12 5.52 31.07 3.33
CA ASP A 12 5.31 29.99 4.27
C ASP A 12 5.35 28.63 3.53
N ILE A 13 6.42 27.86 3.72
CA ILE A 13 6.50 26.45 3.31
C ILE A 13 5.89 25.57 4.42
N LEU A 14 4.66 25.86 4.86
CA LEU A 14 3.99 25.12 5.94
C LEU A 14 2.51 24.80 5.60
N PRO A 15 2.23 23.93 4.61
CA PRO A 15 1.04 23.10 4.74
C PRO A 15 1.20 21.61 4.37
N LEU A 16 2.35 21.17 3.83
CA LEU A 16 2.48 19.79 3.33
C LEU A 16 3.00 18.80 4.38
N ALA A 17 3.98 19.21 5.19
CA ALA A 17 4.59 18.34 6.21
C ALA A 17 3.57 17.88 7.27
N HIS A 18 2.78 18.82 7.82
CA HIS A 18 1.74 18.52 8.81
C HIS A 18 0.62 17.61 8.27
N ASN A 19 0.35 17.63 6.96
CA ASN A 19 -0.66 16.77 6.36
C ASN A 19 -0.12 15.34 6.20
N LEU A 20 1.15 15.19 5.84
CA LEU A 20 1.80 13.90 5.66
C LEU A 20 1.96 13.18 7.01
N GLU A 21 2.41 13.89 8.05
CA GLU A 21 2.47 13.40 9.43
C GLU A 21 1.10 12.90 9.89
N ARG A 22 0.05 13.69 9.66
CA ARG A 22 -1.33 13.32 10.03
C ARG A 22 -1.85 12.11 9.24
N ILE A 23 -1.49 11.96 7.96
CA ILE A 23 -1.83 10.78 7.15
C ILE A 23 -1.10 9.54 7.70
N VAL A 24 0.18 9.68 8.06
CA VAL A 24 0.97 8.59 8.66
C VAL A 24 0.39 8.17 10.01
N GLU A 25 0.06 9.13 10.88
CA GLU A 25 -0.58 8.88 12.18
C GLU A 25 -1.93 8.16 12.02
N GLN A 26 -2.77 8.61 11.07
CA GLN A 26 -4.04 7.95 10.77
C GLN A 26 -3.83 6.51 10.27
N THR A 27 -2.82 6.25 9.45
CA THR A 27 -2.52 4.87 9.00
C THR A 27 -2.04 3.95 10.11
N ALA A 28 -1.36 4.47 11.13
CA ALA A 28 -0.88 3.66 12.25
C ALA A 28 -2.02 3.00 13.03
N THR A 29 -3.21 3.61 13.02
CA THR A 29 -4.40 3.10 13.72
C THR A 29 -5.23 2.10 12.91
N LEU A 30 -4.98 1.97 11.61
CA LEU A 30 -5.73 1.07 10.74
C LEU A 30 -5.14 -0.35 10.80
N PRO A 31 -5.97 -1.40 10.86
CA PRO A 31 -5.50 -2.78 10.69
C PRO A 31 -4.72 -2.91 9.38
N GLN A 32 -3.43 -3.19 9.51
CA GLN A 32 -2.47 -3.27 8.40
C GLN A 32 -1.64 -4.54 8.51
N VAL A 33 -1.31 -5.13 7.37
CA VAL A 33 -0.38 -6.24 7.25
C VAL A 33 0.95 -5.69 6.77
N ARG A 34 1.95 -5.71 7.63
CA ARG A 34 3.31 -5.25 7.27
C ARG A 34 4.05 -6.38 6.57
N LYS A 35 4.94 -6.01 5.65
CA LYS A 35 5.81 -6.97 4.96
C LYS A 35 6.68 -7.77 5.93
N VAL A 36 7.17 -7.11 6.97
CA VAL A 36 8.04 -7.72 7.99
C VAL A 36 7.32 -8.71 8.91
N ASP A 37 5.98 -8.70 8.92
CA ASP A 37 5.17 -9.60 9.76
C ASP A 37 4.75 -10.87 9.00
N LEU A 38 5.08 -10.95 7.69
CA LEU A 38 4.76 -12.08 6.83
C LEU A 38 5.95 -13.01 6.70
N GLN A 39 5.65 -14.30 6.71
CA GLN A 39 6.62 -15.37 6.52
C GLN A 39 6.34 -16.10 5.20
N PHE A 40 7.36 -16.78 4.67
CA PHE A 40 7.18 -17.68 3.55
C PHE A 40 6.02 -18.65 3.85
N GLY A 41 5.08 -18.78 2.90
CA GLY A 41 3.92 -19.63 3.06
C GLY A 41 2.67 -18.96 3.63
N ASP A 42 2.77 -17.74 4.17
CA ASP A 42 1.61 -16.98 4.62
C ASP A 42 0.71 -16.60 3.44
N LEU A 43 -0.60 -16.80 3.60
CA LEU A 43 -1.61 -16.39 2.64
C LEU A 43 -2.35 -15.14 3.14
N VAL A 44 -2.26 -14.04 2.40
CA VAL A 44 -3.02 -12.82 2.66
C VAL A 44 -4.19 -12.74 1.68
N LEU A 45 -5.41 -12.76 2.20
CA LEU A 45 -6.64 -12.51 1.46
C LEU A 45 -7.03 -11.05 1.58
N VAL A 46 -7.11 -10.36 0.44
CA VAL A 46 -7.42 -8.93 0.36
C VAL A 46 -8.72 -8.74 -0.41
N THR A 47 -9.78 -8.34 0.29
CA THR A 47 -11.03 -7.93 -0.34
C THR A 47 -11.00 -6.43 -0.61
N THR A 48 -11.17 -6.05 -1.86
CA THR A 48 -11.32 -4.67 -2.32
C THR A 48 -12.77 -4.39 -2.68
N ARG A 49 -13.10 -3.17 -3.12
CA ARG A 49 -14.47 -2.83 -3.53
C ARG A 49 -15.02 -3.73 -4.64
N ASN A 50 -14.16 -4.21 -5.55
CA ASN A 50 -14.60 -4.88 -6.77
C ASN A 50 -13.88 -6.20 -7.07
N SER A 51 -13.06 -6.70 -6.15
CA SER A 51 -12.24 -7.90 -6.36
C SER A 51 -11.75 -8.46 -5.04
N VAL A 52 -11.51 -9.77 -5.01
CA VAL A 52 -10.71 -10.43 -3.97
C VAL A 52 -9.38 -10.82 -4.60
N TYR A 53 -8.29 -10.61 -3.86
CA TYR A 53 -6.96 -11.06 -4.21
C TYR A 53 -6.48 -12.07 -3.17
N SER A 54 -5.84 -13.14 -3.64
CA SER A 54 -5.03 -14.02 -2.80
C SER A 54 -3.56 -13.71 -3.06
N ILE A 55 -2.82 -13.50 -1.98
CA ILE A 55 -1.42 -13.08 -1.99
C ILE A 55 -0.67 -14.11 -1.16
N TYR A 56 0.00 -15.05 -1.83
CA TYR A 56 0.82 -16.04 -1.17
C TYR A 56 2.26 -15.54 -1.08
N THR A 57 2.79 -15.51 0.13
CA THR A 57 4.11 -14.96 0.44
C THR A 57 5.20 -15.94 0.05
N LEU A 58 6.13 -15.48 -0.79
CA LEU A 58 7.37 -16.18 -1.12
C LEU A 58 8.56 -15.48 -0.43
N ASP A 59 9.78 -15.89 -0.76
CA ASP A 59 11.01 -15.23 -0.31
C ASP A 59 11.35 -13.94 -1.07
N GLU A 60 12.29 -13.18 -0.52
CA GLU A 60 12.90 -11.98 -1.14
C GLU A 60 11.89 -10.89 -1.53
N GLY A 61 10.77 -10.80 -0.82
CA GLY A 61 9.72 -9.80 -1.09
C GLY A 61 8.92 -10.08 -2.36
N LEU A 62 8.92 -11.33 -2.83
CA LEU A 62 8.10 -11.82 -3.94
C LEU A 62 6.82 -12.46 -3.41
N TYR A 63 5.78 -12.42 -4.25
CA TYR A 63 4.46 -12.95 -3.93
C TYR A 63 3.88 -13.65 -5.14
N LEU A 64 3.09 -14.69 -4.93
CA LEU A 64 2.18 -15.24 -5.94
C LEU A 64 0.80 -14.60 -5.76
N ILE A 65 0.37 -13.86 -6.77
CA ILE A 65 -0.88 -13.12 -6.76
C ILE A 65 -1.90 -13.81 -7.66
N SER A 66 -3.10 -14.05 -7.13
CA SER A 66 -4.28 -14.39 -7.93
C SER A 66 -5.43 -13.46 -7.60
N GLY A 67 -6.45 -13.44 -8.46
CA GLY A 67 -7.64 -12.62 -8.27
C GLY A 67 -7.65 -11.30 -9.03
N GLY A 68 -8.83 -10.69 -9.05
CA GLY A 68 -9.07 -9.34 -9.56
C GLY A 68 -8.55 -9.09 -10.96
N TRP A 69 -7.62 -8.13 -11.10
CA TRP A 69 -7.07 -7.77 -12.41
C TRP A 69 -6.27 -8.92 -13.05
N PHE A 70 -5.51 -9.70 -12.26
CA PHE A 70 -4.67 -10.78 -12.79
C PHE A 70 -5.49 -11.90 -13.42
N ASP A 71 -6.55 -12.35 -12.74
CA ASP A 71 -7.46 -13.36 -13.28
C ASP A 71 -8.17 -12.86 -14.54
N ARG A 72 -8.68 -11.62 -14.52
CA ARG A 72 -9.33 -11.00 -15.69
C ARG A 72 -8.41 -10.85 -16.90
N LYS A 73 -7.10 -10.86 -16.69
CA LYS A 73 -6.10 -10.80 -17.76
C LYS A 73 -5.54 -12.17 -18.15
N GLY A 74 -5.96 -13.25 -17.48
CA GLY A 74 -5.41 -14.59 -17.71
C GLY A 74 -3.94 -14.71 -17.30
N LEU A 75 -3.50 -13.89 -16.34
CA LEU A 75 -2.09 -13.81 -15.89
C LEU A 75 -1.86 -14.46 -14.52
N SER A 76 -2.87 -15.15 -14.00
CA SER A 76 -2.89 -15.70 -12.66
C SER A 76 -2.47 -17.18 -12.64
N PRO A 77 -1.65 -17.64 -11.67
CA PRO A 77 -0.99 -16.84 -10.65
C PRO A 77 0.20 -16.04 -11.22
N ALA A 78 0.38 -14.80 -10.76
CA ALA A 78 1.51 -13.95 -11.15
C ALA A 78 2.54 -13.86 -10.02
N LYS A 79 3.81 -14.19 -10.33
CA LYS A 79 4.94 -13.94 -9.41
C LYS A 79 5.40 -12.50 -9.55
N ILE A 80 5.21 -11.69 -8.52
CA ILE A 80 5.51 -10.25 -8.58
C ILE A 80 5.82 -9.67 -7.19
N THR A 81 6.44 -8.49 -7.16
CA THR A 81 6.59 -7.69 -5.95
C THR A 81 5.32 -6.89 -5.64
N ILE A 82 5.18 -6.46 -4.39
CA ILE A 82 4.18 -5.48 -3.97
C ILE A 82 4.93 -4.19 -3.65
N ALA A 83 4.58 -3.09 -4.32
CA ALA A 83 5.20 -1.80 -4.09
C ALA A 83 4.80 -1.26 -2.72
N GLY A 84 3.53 -1.40 -2.36
CA GLY A 84 2.98 -0.97 -1.07
C GLY A 84 1.49 -0.70 -1.17
N CYS A 85 0.99 0.17 -0.29
CA CYS A 85 -0.37 0.68 -0.37
C CYS A 85 -0.39 2.21 -0.50
N THR A 86 -1.37 2.76 -1.21
CA THR A 86 -1.51 4.19 -1.47
C THR A 86 -2.87 4.74 -1.06
N PHE A 87 -2.94 6.04 -0.77
CA PHE A 87 -4.19 6.82 -0.69
C PHE A 87 -4.62 7.33 -2.08
N GLY A 88 -4.47 6.51 -3.12
CA GLY A 88 -4.78 6.91 -4.48
C GLY A 88 -3.68 7.65 -5.22
N GLY A 89 -2.45 7.16 -5.10
CA GLY A 89 -1.35 7.51 -6.00
C GLY A 89 -0.54 8.76 -5.64
N ARG A 90 -0.81 9.43 -4.50
CA ARG A 90 0.00 10.58 -4.05
C ARG A 90 1.09 10.23 -3.04
N ILE A 91 0.84 9.22 -2.21
CA ILE A 91 1.74 8.76 -1.14
C ILE A 91 1.66 7.23 -1.11
N ILE A 92 2.82 6.58 -1.04
CA ILE A 92 2.94 5.13 -0.92
C ILE A 92 3.55 4.76 0.44
N LYS A 93 2.86 3.89 1.17
CA LYS A 93 3.37 3.23 2.36
C LYS A 93 3.95 1.88 1.90
N SER A 94 5.27 1.85 1.71
CA SER A 94 5.97 0.73 1.07
C SER A 94 6.26 -0.44 2.00
N ASP A 95 6.16 -0.25 3.32
CA ASP A 95 6.41 -1.27 4.34
C ASP A 95 5.20 -2.21 4.57
N ILE A 96 4.08 -1.98 3.89
CA ILE A 96 2.84 -2.76 4.07
C ILE A 96 2.43 -3.50 2.79
N VAL A 97 1.85 -4.68 2.99
CA VAL A 97 1.21 -5.49 1.94
C VAL A 97 -0.25 -5.09 1.75
N ALA A 98 -0.96 -4.82 2.84
CA ALA A 98 -2.39 -4.48 2.77
C ALA A 98 -2.81 -3.64 3.99
N GLY A 99 -3.73 -2.69 3.79
CA GLY A 99 -4.34 -1.92 4.86
C GLY A 99 -5.73 -1.42 4.45
N CYS A 100 -6.73 -1.60 5.32
CA CYS A 100 -8.10 -1.19 5.02
C CYS A 100 -8.18 0.32 4.72
N GLY A 101 -8.99 0.70 3.72
CA GLY A 101 -9.10 2.08 3.24
C GLY A 101 -8.03 2.49 2.21
N LEU A 102 -6.90 1.78 2.14
CA LEU A 102 -5.83 2.03 1.17
C LEU A 102 -6.04 1.23 -0.13
N ARG A 103 -5.28 1.58 -1.17
CA ARG A 103 -5.22 0.83 -2.44
C ARG A 103 -3.91 0.08 -2.51
N LEU A 104 -3.95 -1.20 -2.84
CA LEU A 104 -2.76 -2.02 -3.04
C LEU A 104 -2.15 -1.70 -4.40
N GLU A 105 -0.83 -1.49 -4.43
CA GLU A 105 -0.05 -1.28 -5.66
C GLU A 105 0.95 -2.43 -5.85
N PHE A 106 0.82 -3.12 -6.98
CA PHE A 106 1.71 -4.20 -7.38
C PHE A 106 2.93 -3.66 -8.14
N GLY A 107 4.01 -4.42 -8.23
CA GLY A 107 5.26 -4.02 -8.91
C GLY A 107 5.10 -3.67 -10.40
N ASN A 108 4.02 -4.12 -11.04
CA ASN A 108 3.66 -3.78 -12.42
C ASN A 108 2.73 -2.55 -12.51
N ARG A 109 2.61 -1.77 -11.43
CA ARG A 109 1.79 -0.54 -11.33
C ARG A 109 0.28 -0.77 -11.41
N VAL A 110 -0.19 -2.01 -11.32
CA VAL A 110 -1.61 -2.26 -11.13
C VAL A 110 -1.99 -1.78 -9.73
N VAL A 111 -2.98 -0.88 -9.67
CA VAL A 111 -3.50 -0.33 -8.42
C VAL A 111 -4.92 -0.81 -8.21
N THR A 112 -5.21 -1.35 -7.02
CA THR A 112 -6.54 -1.85 -6.70
C THR A 112 -7.52 -0.73 -6.32
N THR A 113 -8.80 -1.06 -6.23
CA THR A 113 -9.76 -0.22 -5.51
C THR A 113 -9.51 -0.30 -3.99
N PRO A 114 -10.03 0.63 -3.18
CA PRO A 114 -9.79 0.62 -1.74
C PRO A 114 -10.10 -0.74 -1.09
N ILE A 115 -9.17 -1.20 -0.26
CA ILE A 115 -9.27 -2.43 0.52
C ILE A 115 -10.37 -2.25 1.56
N ARG A 116 -11.22 -3.26 1.68
CA ARG A 116 -12.35 -3.34 2.61
C ARG A 116 -12.08 -4.30 3.75
N LYS A 117 -11.37 -5.39 3.48
CA LYS A 117 -11.06 -6.43 4.46
C LYS A 117 -9.73 -7.06 4.12
N VAL A 118 -8.98 -7.40 5.16
CA VAL A 118 -7.73 -8.16 5.08
C VAL A 118 -7.83 -9.33 6.06
N CYS A 119 -7.38 -10.50 5.62
CA CYS A 119 -7.25 -11.69 6.46
C CYS A 119 -5.91 -12.35 6.15
N VAL A 120 -5.17 -12.72 7.20
CA VAL A 120 -3.92 -13.48 7.07
C VAL A 120 -4.22 -14.89 7.55
N VAL A 121 -3.93 -15.88 6.71
CA VAL A 121 -4.00 -17.30 7.01
C VAL A 121 -2.58 -17.81 7.06
N ARG A 122 -2.17 -18.28 8.24
CA ARG A 122 -0.90 -18.98 8.43
C ARG A 122 -1.19 -20.46 8.38
N LEU A 123 -0.71 -21.13 7.35
CA LEU A 123 -0.72 -22.58 7.32
C LEU A 123 0.39 -23.01 8.27
N GLY A 124 0.02 -23.45 9.47
CA GLY A 124 1.00 -23.98 10.41
C GLY A 124 1.78 -25.09 9.72
N SER A 125 3.11 -25.02 9.81
CA SER A 125 3.98 -26.13 9.44
C SER A 125 3.45 -27.38 10.14
N GLN A 126 3.02 -28.39 9.38
CA GLN A 126 3.11 -29.74 9.92
C GLN A 126 4.60 -30.08 9.93
N ASP A 127 5.07 -30.45 11.11
CA ASP A 127 6.47 -30.69 11.49
C ASP A 127 7.28 -31.48 10.45
#